data_AF-A0AAW2R1X3-F1
#
_entry.id   AF-A0AAW2R1X3-F1
#
_cell.length_a   1.000
_cell.length_b   1.000
_cell.length_c   1.000
_cell.angle_alpha   90.00
_cell.angle_beta   90.00
_cell.angle_gamma   90.00
#
_symmetry.space_group_name_H-M   'P 1'
#
loop_
_entity.id
_entity.type
_entity.pdbx_description
1 polymer ?
#
loop_
_entity_poly.entity_id
_entity_poly.type
_entity_poly.pdbx_seq_one_letter_code
_entity_poly.pdbx_strand_id
1 'polypeptide(L)'
;MTPPLGIGLKRKQLPHALPVSLFEGESFLFNHQKVLLQRLWSDLLVKISNTLVDFLSSIEDDVYLILESMKSFHKFDITKVEESLNTLFVKVRAYDEAKARLQDVQAKASEEPLRSNISWTS
;
A
#
# COMPACT_ATOMS: atom_id res chain seq x y z
N MET A 1 -9.37 48.78 -69.48
CA MET A 1 -10.60 48.19 -68.91
C MET A 1 -10.26 46.79 -68.44
N THR A 2 -10.10 46.62 -67.13
CA THR A 2 -9.76 45.36 -66.44
C THR A 2 -11.04 44.74 -65.85
N PRO A 3 -11.23 43.41 -65.90
CA PRO A 3 -12.37 42.78 -65.22
C PRO A 3 -12.03 42.51 -63.74
N PRO A 4 -13.00 42.57 -62.82
CA PRO A 4 -12.76 42.27 -61.41
C PRO A 4 -12.81 40.77 -61.11
N LEU A 5 -11.92 40.37 -60.20
CA LEU A 5 -11.89 39.09 -59.49
C LEU A 5 -13.18 38.86 -58.69
N GLY A 6 -13.60 37.60 -58.58
CA GLY A 6 -14.61 37.18 -57.61
C GLY A 6 -15.00 35.70 -57.72
N ILE A 7 -14.04 34.79 -57.53
CA ILE A 7 -14.31 33.35 -57.41
C ILE A 7 -15.00 33.10 -56.07
N GLY A 8 -16.31 32.86 -56.12
CA GLY A 8 -17.09 32.35 -54.99
C GLY A 8 -16.78 30.88 -54.74
N LEU A 9 -15.69 30.58 -54.02
CA LEU A 9 -15.38 29.23 -53.55
C LEU A 9 -16.17 28.94 -52.26
N LYS A 10 -17.30 28.25 -52.43
CA LYS A 10 -18.11 27.68 -51.36
C LYS A 10 -17.25 26.73 -50.50
N ARG A 11 -17.32 26.99 -49.20
CA ARG A 11 -16.81 26.23 -48.05
C ARG A 11 -16.65 24.73 -48.30
N LYS A 12 -15.46 24.20 -48.01
CA LYS A 12 -15.35 22.91 -47.32
C LYS A 12 -14.75 23.19 -45.95
N GLN A 13 -15.65 23.32 -44.98
CA GLN A 13 -15.32 23.30 -43.57
C GLN A 13 -14.72 21.90 -43.31
N LEU A 14 -13.45 21.87 -42.90
CA LEU A 14 -12.77 20.64 -42.51
C LEU A 14 -13.61 19.98 -41.40
N PRO A 15 -13.95 18.69 -41.50
CA PRO A 15 -14.67 18.01 -40.42
C PRO A 15 -13.84 18.13 -39.15
N HIS A 16 -14.49 18.58 -38.09
CA HIS A 16 -13.93 18.68 -36.75
C HIS A 16 -13.05 17.46 -36.46
N ALA A 17 -11.76 17.72 -36.20
CA ALA A 17 -10.86 16.72 -35.68
C ALA A 17 -11.47 16.22 -34.37
N LEU A 18 -12.00 15.00 -34.44
CA LEU A 18 -12.56 14.27 -33.33
C LEU A 18 -11.49 14.15 -32.22
N PRO A 19 -11.82 14.42 -30.94
CA PRO A 19 -10.96 14.04 -29.82
C PRO A 19 -11.13 12.54 -29.55
N VAL A 20 -10.83 11.68 -30.53
CA VAL A 20 -11.00 10.23 -30.41
C VAL A 20 -9.74 9.53 -29.88
N SER A 21 -8.59 10.20 -29.80
CA SER A 21 -7.36 9.56 -29.29
C SER A 21 -7.09 9.74 -27.79
N LEU A 22 -7.81 10.64 -27.09
CA LEU A 22 -7.57 10.87 -25.66
C LEU A 22 -8.32 9.86 -24.76
N PHE A 23 -9.46 9.35 -25.24
CA PHE A 23 -10.38 8.55 -24.44
C PHE A 23 -10.01 7.06 -24.33
N GLU A 24 -9.31 6.52 -25.33
CA GLU A 24 -8.92 5.10 -25.37
C GLU A 24 -7.59 4.84 -24.62
N GLY A 25 -6.67 5.80 -24.60
CA GLY A 25 -5.41 5.70 -23.87
C GLY A 25 -5.56 5.78 -22.34
N GLU A 26 -6.41 6.69 -21.84
CA GLU A 26 -6.67 6.83 -20.40
C GLU A 26 -7.36 5.59 -19.82
N SER A 27 -8.34 5.04 -20.53
CA SER A 27 -9.04 3.82 -20.11
C SER A 27 -8.13 2.58 -20.14
N PHE A 28 -7.19 2.51 -21.09
CA PHE A 28 -6.16 1.47 -21.12
C PHE A 28 -5.19 1.56 -19.94
N LEU A 29 -4.63 2.75 -19.67
CA LEU A 29 -3.74 2.99 -18.53
C LEU A 29 -4.43 2.67 -17.20
N PHE A 30 -5.67 3.12 -17.04
CA PHE A 30 -6.48 2.84 -15.88
C PHE A 30 -6.72 1.33 -15.68
N ASN A 31 -7.08 0.62 -16.75
CA ASN A 31 -7.27 -0.83 -16.69
C ASN A 31 -5.98 -1.58 -16.36
N HIS A 32 -4.84 -1.15 -16.91
CA HIS A 32 -3.56 -1.76 -16.62
C HIS A 32 -3.15 -1.54 -15.15
N GLN A 33 -3.27 -0.32 -14.65
CA GLN A 33 -3.01 0.01 -13.24
C GLN A 33 -3.91 -0.81 -12.30
N LYS A 34 -5.20 -0.94 -12.64
CA LYS A 34 -6.14 -1.77 -11.88
C LYS A 34 -5.67 -3.23 -11.77
N VAL A 35 -5.25 -3.83 -12.88
CA VAL A 35 -4.75 -5.22 -12.90
C VAL A 35 -3.48 -5.36 -12.06
N LEU A 36 -2.57 -4.39 -12.14
CA LEU A 36 -1.36 -4.36 -11.32
C LEU A 36 -1.69 -4.31 -9.81
N LEU A 37 -2.60 -3.44 -9.40
CA LEU A 37 -3.04 -3.33 -8.01
C LEU A 37 -3.72 -4.60 -7.49
N GLN A 38 -4.55 -5.25 -8.31
CA GLN A 38 -5.15 -6.54 -7.95
C GLN A 38 -4.11 -7.63 -7.74
N ARG A 39 -3.06 -7.64 -8.57
CA ARG A 39 -1.95 -8.58 -8.44
C ARG A 39 -1.13 -8.31 -7.18
N LEU A 40 -0.73 -7.05 -6.96
CA LEU A 40 -0.01 -6.63 -5.75
C LEU A 40 -0.80 -6.94 -4.48
N TRP A 41 -2.11 -6.73 -4.50
CA TRP A 41 -2.99 -7.09 -3.39
C TRP A 41 -3.00 -8.61 -3.12
N SER A 42 -3.08 -9.42 -4.18
CA SER A 42 -3.05 -10.87 -4.06
C SER A 42 -1.71 -11.36 -3.51
N ASP A 43 -0.60 -10.81 -4.02
CA ASP A 43 0.75 -11.13 -3.57
C ASP A 43 0.95 -10.72 -2.10
N LEU A 44 0.39 -9.57 -1.69
CA LEU A 44 0.41 -9.09 -0.32
C LEU A 44 -0.35 -10.01 0.63
N LEU A 45 -1.55 -10.46 0.25
CA LEU A 45 -2.34 -11.40 1.05
C LEU A 45 -1.57 -12.71 1.28
N VAL A 46 -0.90 -13.21 0.24
CA VAL A 46 -0.04 -14.39 0.34
C VAL A 46 1.15 -14.12 1.26
N LYS A 47 1.79 -12.94 1.16
CA LYS A 47 2.88 -12.53 2.04
C LYS A 47 2.41 -12.49 3.49
N ILE A 48 1.29 -11.83 3.80
CA ILE A 48 0.73 -11.79 5.16
C ILE A 48 0.43 -13.19 5.68
N SER A 49 -0.19 -14.06 4.86
CA SER A 49 -0.57 -15.41 5.27
C SER A 49 0.63 -16.33 5.54
N ASN A 50 1.77 -16.10 4.89
CA ASN A 50 2.97 -16.92 5.03
C ASN A 50 3.99 -16.34 6.02
N THR A 51 3.84 -15.07 6.40
CA THR A 51 4.70 -14.41 7.39
C THR A 51 4.37 -14.91 8.79
N LEU A 52 5.37 -15.40 9.52
CA LEU A 52 5.22 -15.75 10.93
C LEU A 52 4.88 -14.49 11.74
N VAL A 53 4.13 -14.66 12.83
CA VAL A 53 3.69 -13.54 13.69
C VAL A 53 4.85 -12.64 14.11
N ASP A 54 6.00 -13.24 14.41
CA ASP A 54 7.24 -12.55 14.78
C ASP A 54 7.79 -11.56 13.74
N PHE A 55 7.37 -11.70 12.48
CA PHE A 55 7.83 -10.86 11.37
C PHE A 55 6.70 -10.02 10.78
N LEU A 56 5.49 -10.08 11.32
CA LEU A 56 4.35 -9.33 10.77
C LEU A 56 4.56 -7.82 10.88
N SER A 57 5.18 -7.32 11.95
CA SER A 57 5.47 -5.88 12.08
C SER A 57 6.40 -5.37 10.97
N SER A 58 7.28 -6.22 10.43
CA SER A 58 8.20 -5.83 9.35
C SER A 58 7.51 -5.52 8.01
N ILE A 59 6.26 -5.96 7.81
CA ILE A 59 5.51 -5.76 6.56
C ILE A 59 4.38 -4.75 6.70
N GLU A 60 4.24 -4.10 7.86
CA GLU A 60 3.15 -3.15 8.15
C GLU A 60 3.13 -1.98 7.14
N ASP A 61 4.28 -1.37 6.88
CA ASP A 61 4.40 -0.25 5.94
C ASP A 61 4.06 -0.64 4.49
N ASP A 62 4.53 -1.81 4.04
CA ASP A 62 4.21 -2.35 2.71
C ASP A 62 2.70 -2.51 2.53
N VAL A 63 2.02 -2.99 3.58
CA VAL A 63 0.58 -3.22 3.57
C VAL A 63 -0.18 -1.91 3.46
N TYR A 64 0.17 -0.91 4.28
CA TYR A 64 -0.50 0.39 4.23
C TYR A 64 -0.24 1.15 2.93
N LEU A 65 0.96 1.04 2.35
CA LEU A 65 1.27 1.65 1.05
C LEU A 65 0.36 1.12 -0.07
N ILE A 66 0.16 -0.19 -0.13
CA ILE A 66 -0.73 -0.82 -1.12
C ILE A 66 -2.19 -0.41 -0.86
N LEU A 67 -2.59 -0.31 0.41
CA LEU A 67 -3.95 0.02 0.80
C LEU A 67 -4.31 1.47 0.46
N GLU A 68 -3.43 2.43 0.76
CA GLU A 68 -3.52 3.83 0.29
C GLU A 68 -3.61 3.90 -1.24
N SER A 69 -2.75 3.13 -1.92
CA SER A 69 -2.77 3.06 -3.38
C SER A 69 -4.11 2.55 -3.90
N MET A 70 -4.70 1.51 -3.30
CA MET A 70 -6.03 1.01 -3.68
C MET A 70 -7.16 2.01 -3.40
N LYS A 71 -7.09 2.80 -2.31
CA LYS A 71 -8.08 3.85 -2.01
C LYS A 71 -8.13 4.90 -3.09
N SER A 72 -6.97 5.30 -3.63
CA SER A 72 -6.87 6.31 -4.69
C SER A 72 -7.63 5.92 -5.96
N PHE A 73 -7.92 4.63 -6.16
CA PHE A 73 -8.62 4.14 -7.35
C PHE A 73 -10.15 4.27 -7.29
N HIS A 74 -10.74 4.82 -6.22
CA HIS A 74 -12.18 5.10 -5.98
C HIS A 74 -13.19 3.96 -6.28
N LYS A 75 -12.76 2.83 -6.82
CA LYS A 75 -13.57 1.69 -7.27
C LYS A 75 -13.42 0.47 -6.37
N PHE A 76 -12.48 0.48 -5.44
CA PHE A 76 -12.29 -0.60 -4.48
C PHE A 76 -12.86 -0.17 -3.13
N ASP A 77 -13.94 -0.82 -2.70
CA ASP A 77 -14.36 -0.72 -1.31
C ASP A 77 -13.47 -1.63 -0.47
N ILE A 78 -12.51 -1.01 0.22
CA ILE A 78 -11.52 -1.69 1.06
C ILE A 78 -11.68 -1.34 2.54
N THR A 79 -12.75 -0.66 2.94
CA THR A 79 -12.97 -0.24 4.33
C THR A 79 -12.89 -1.41 5.31
N LYS A 80 -13.61 -2.50 5.04
CA LYS A 80 -13.58 -3.70 5.90
C LYS A 80 -12.19 -4.34 5.98
N VAL A 81 -11.46 -4.30 4.88
CA VAL A 81 -10.10 -4.85 4.79
C VAL A 81 -9.14 -4.01 5.61
N GLU A 82 -9.24 -2.69 5.51
CA GLU A 82 -8.47 -1.74 6.31
C GLU A 82 -8.71 -1.92 7.80
N GLU A 83 -9.98 -2.01 8.23
CA GLU A 83 -10.34 -2.24 9.63
C GLU A 83 -9.74 -3.55 10.17
N SER A 84 -9.79 -4.61 9.36
CA SER A 84 -9.23 -5.91 9.70
C SER A 84 -7.71 -5.87 9.84
N LEU A 85 -7.02 -5.21 8.90
CA LEU A 85 -5.57 -5.05 8.93
C LEU A 85 -5.11 -4.17 10.08
N ASN A 86 -5.81 -3.06 10.35
CA ASN A 86 -5.51 -2.22 11.50
C ASN A 86 -5.65 -3.02 12.81
N THR A 87 -6.72 -3.81 12.94
CA THR A 87 -6.91 -4.72 14.09
C THR A 87 -5.79 -5.75 14.20
N LEU A 88 -5.32 -6.31 13.07
CA LEU A 88 -4.18 -7.24 13.05
C LEU A 88 -2.91 -6.57 13.56
N PHE A 89 -2.53 -5.41 13.02
CA PHE A 89 -1.29 -4.73 13.40
C PHE A 89 -1.31 -4.16 14.81
N VAL A 90 -2.47 -3.76 15.33
CA VAL A 90 -2.62 -3.44 16.76
C VAL A 90 -2.27 -4.66 17.63
N LYS A 91 -2.76 -5.85 17.26
CA LYS A 91 -2.45 -7.09 17.99
C LYS A 91 -0.98 -7.51 17.85
N VAL A 92 -0.40 -7.35 16.66
CA VAL A 92 1.02 -7.66 16.41
C VAL A 92 1.91 -6.75 17.26
N ARG A 93 1.66 -5.44 17.32
CA ARG A 93 2.42 -4.53 18.19
C ARG A 93 2.31 -4.91 19.65
N ALA A 94 1.10 -5.25 20.13
CA ALA A 94 0.92 -5.71 21.50
C ALA A 94 1.68 -7.02 21.79
N TYR A 95 1.73 -7.93 20.82
CA TYR A 95 2.51 -9.16 20.90
C TYR A 95 4.02 -8.87 20.99
N ASP A 96 4.54 -8.01 20.11
CA ASP A 96 5.95 -7.62 20.08
C ASP A 96 6.38 -6.93 21.38
N GLU A 97 5.53 -6.05 21.92
CA GLU A 97 5.75 -5.43 23.23
C GLU A 97 5.79 -6.46 24.36
N ALA A 98 4.83 -7.40 24.40
CA ALA A 98 4.80 -8.44 25.42
C ALA A 98 6.02 -9.36 25.34
N LYS A 99 6.46 -9.70 24.12
CA LYS A 99 7.67 -10.48 23.85
C LYS A 99 8.92 -9.75 24.33
N ALA A 100 9.06 -8.46 24.02
CA ALA A 100 10.18 -7.65 24.47
C ALA A 100 10.26 -7.56 26.01
N ARG A 101 9.12 -7.40 26.69
CA ARG A 101 9.05 -7.42 28.17
C ARG A 101 9.49 -8.76 28.75
N LEU A 102 9.06 -9.87 28.15
CA LEU A 102 9.47 -11.20 28.59
C LEU A 102 10.98 -11.41 28.44
N GLN A 103 11.55 -10.94 27.32
CA GLN A 103 12.99 -10.99 27.08
C GLN A 103 13.78 -10.15 28.09
N ASP A 104 13.31 -8.95 28.44
CA ASP A 104 13.94 -8.10 29.47
C ASP A 104 13.92 -8.75 30.86
N VAL A 105 12.79 -9.35 31.25
CA VAL A 105 12.67 -10.09 32.51
C VAL A 105 13.65 -11.27 32.54
N GLN A 106 13.76 -12.01 31.43
CA GLN A 106 14.64 -13.17 31.35
C GLN A 106 16.13 -12.78 31.34
N ALA A 107 16.48 -11.66 30.69
CA ALA A 107 17.83 -11.11 30.75
C ALA A 107 18.21 -10.70 32.19
N LYS A 108 17.31 -10.01 32.91
CA LYS A 108 17.53 -9.61 34.30
C LYS A 108 17.64 -10.80 35.26
N ALA A 109 16.82 -11.84 35.07
CA ALA A 109 16.88 -13.06 35.87
C ALA A 109 18.18 -13.86 35.64
N SER A 110 18.81 -13.73 34.47
CA SER A 110 20.08 -14.38 34.15
C SER A 110 21.31 -13.66 34.73
N GLU A 111 21.20 -12.37 35.11
CA GLU A 111 22.29 -11.62 35.74
C GLU A 111 22.34 -11.74 37.27
N GLU A 112 21.32 -12.35 37.89
CA GLU A 112 21.21 -12.50 39.34
C GLU A 112 21.59 -13.92 39.83
N PRO A 113 22.89 -14.29 39.76
CA PRO A 113 23.43 -15.17 40.80
C PRO A 113 24.87 -14.81 41.22
N LEU A 114 25.19 -13.55 41.56
CA LEU A 114 26.50 -13.23 42.18
C LEU A 114 26.47 -12.16 43.29
N ARG A 115 25.32 -11.60 43.67
CA ARG A 115 25.23 -10.60 44.76
C ARG A 115 24.92 -11.17 46.15
N SER A 116 25.05 -12.48 46.35
CA SER A 116 24.88 -13.13 47.65
C SER A 116 26.15 -13.81 48.15
N ASN A 117 27.31 -13.14 48.07
CA ASN A 117 28.43 -13.51 48.93
C ASN A 117 28.26 -12.84 50.30
N ILE A 118 27.59 -13.62 51.14
CA ILE A 118 27.37 -13.45 52.57
C ILE A 118 28.71 -13.23 53.28
N SER A 119 28.88 -12.10 53.96
CA SER A 119 30.00 -11.87 54.88
C SER A 119 29.66 -12.44 56.26
N TRP A 120 30.08 -13.68 56.53
CA TRP A 120 30.28 -14.17 57.90
C TRP A 120 31.78 -14.18 58.17
N THR A 121 32.28 -13.22 58.93
CA THR A 121 33.49 -13.40 59.73
C THR A 121 33.25 -12.76 61.08
N SER A 122 33.36 -13.61 62.10
CA SER A 122 33.29 -13.33 63.53
C SER A 122 34.46 -12.49 64.03
#